data_AF-A0A938CK06-F1
#
_entry.id   AF-A0A938CK06-F1
#
_cell.length_a   1.000
_cell.length_b   1.000
_cell.length_c   1.000
_cell.angle_alpha   90.00
_cell.angle_beta   90.00
_cell.angle_gamma   90.00
#
_symmetry.space_group_name_H-M   'P 1'
#
loop_
_entity.id
_entity.type
_entity.pdbx_description
1 polymer ?
#
loop_
_entity_poly.entity_id
_entity_poly.type
_entity_poly.pdbx_seq_one_letter_code
_entity_poly.pdbx_strand_id
1 'polypeptide(L)'
;MDLQNVTLEVSLKPFNDPREESIRAVARRMYEQWKPLAERAETVSVRLWAADGSEILDYRGNLDDPFEWACWIGGANPRLPHPNDPEAVGLHARCYPYTESPRRFTYGDLRQLGVILKAVGLEVTGRPIRLGATFDPGPEFAKSPFKYERHNEVCSSGTMGKSSFVCCYETLSGDAEPYAGFPQGIPDGTPFGVFLGRQTQHFLTDLGFDYLWFSNGFGFGLETWALRGAVFDGTSFSAARCEEVREKILGFWRAFRRECPNFPIETRGTNLSTGMDLSSDATPLRDIYRGGFGMEPPPNSPWAALNGDFGLELVGWMSHIAELPEASYPFRFYTHDPWWNNSPWLDRYGREPHDLYLPLSVARLDERATVTRPTSVSFLTVDDSYGEMPDIVPREVIPNLLAAWETGPDQPGPLVWVYPFDEYHDWTYGRPGRIDEVFFGDWFMRGAVNNGLPLNSVISTRSFVRALSDPERFAESILVSPVPEAGSGWERGLLDFLAGGGRALLYGPVARASEPLLQALNVALAEPLSGEFNLQLSVETDLLHPGAFTGTLLHPALFSAGGMD
;
A
#
# COMPACT_ATOMS: atom_id res chain seq x y z
N MET A 1 -0.25 -26.42 -0.82
CA MET A 1 -0.91 -25.26 -0.22
C MET A 1 -1.75 -24.66 -1.31
N ASP A 2 -3.01 -24.34 -1.00
CA ASP A 2 -3.92 -23.70 -1.94
C ASP A 2 -4.05 -22.23 -1.53
N LEU A 3 -3.84 -21.31 -2.49
CA LEU A 3 -4.06 -19.88 -2.35
C LEU A 3 -5.57 -19.61 -2.29
N GLN A 4 -5.99 -18.58 -1.56
CA GLN A 4 -7.38 -18.13 -1.59
C GLN A 4 -7.70 -17.44 -2.91
N ASN A 5 -6.81 -16.58 -3.40
CA ASN A 5 -7.03 -15.83 -4.64
C ASN A 5 -5.75 -15.55 -5.43
N VAL A 6 -5.85 -15.63 -6.75
CA VAL A 6 -4.87 -15.09 -7.71
C VAL A 6 -5.54 -13.98 -8.50
N THR A 7 -5.05 -12.75 -8.38
CA THR A 7 -5.55 -11.59 -9.11
C THR A 7 -4.64 -11.27 -10.30
N LEU A 8 -5.20 -11.37 -11.50
CA LEU A 8 -4.57 -10.90 -12.74
C LEU A 8 -5.04 -9.46 -12.98
N GLU A 9 -4.17 -8.47 -12.77
CA GLU A 9 -4.49 -7.09 -13.13
C GLU A 9 -4.17 -6.88 -14.61
N VAL A 10 -5.10 -6.29 -15.36
CA VAL A 10 -5.00 -6.15 -16.82
C VAL A 10 -5.62 -4.83 -17.30
N SER A 11 -5.01 -4.19 -18.30
CA SER A 11 -5.58 -3.02 -18.96
C SER A 11 -6.59 -3.40 -20.06
N LEU A 12 -7.22 -2.41 -20.71
CA LEU A 12 -8.05 -2.66 -21.90
C LEU A 12 -7.25 -2.80 -23.20
N LYS A 13 -5.94 -2.49 -23.19
CA LYS A 13 -5.09 -2.46 -24.38
C LYS A 13 -5.05 -3.77 -25.17
N PRO A 14 -5.01 -4.96 -24.54
CA PRO A 14 -5.08 -6.24 -25.26
C PRO A 14 -6.39 -6.45 -26.02
N PHE A 15 -7.47 -5.75 -25.66
CA PHE A 15 -8.84 -5.96 -26.16
C PHE A 15 -9.26 -4.94 -27.23
N ASN A 16 -8.31 -4.45 -28.04
CA ASN A 16 -8.56 -3.43 -29.06
C ASN A 16 -9.50 -3.89 -30.19
N ASP A 17 -9.46 -5.17 -30.55
CA ASP A 17 -10.31 -5.75 -31.59
C ASP A 17 -11.71 -6.08 -31.03
N PRO A 18 -12.80 -5.49 -31.56
CA PRO A 18 -14.14 -5.64 -31.01
C PRO A 18 -14.79 -7.01 -31.25
N ARG A 19 -14.20 -7.85 -32.10
CA ARG A 19 -14.77 -9.16 -32.42
C ARG A 19 -14.74 -10.05 -31.17
N GLU A 20 -15.88 -10.67 -30.84
CA GLU A 20 -15.97 -11.57 -29.68
C GLU A 20 -14.93 -12.69 -29.73
N GLU A 21 -14.67 -13.25 -30.92
CA GLU A 21 -13.63 -14.27 -31.14
C GLU A 21 -12.25 -13.78 -30.69
N SER A 22 -11.88 -12.55 -31.05
CA SER A 22 -10.60 -11.94 -30.66
C SER A 22 -10.52 -11.71 -29.15
N ILE A 23 -11.58 -11.16 -28.54
CA ILE A 23 -11.65 -10.95 -27.09
C ILE A 23 -11.50 -12.28 -26.33
N ARG A 24 -12.21 -13.32 -26.78
CA ARG A 24 -12.11 -14.67 -26.21
C ARG A 24 -10.72 -15.27 -26.36
N ALA A 25 -10.06 -15.07 -27.50
CA ALA A 25 -8.70 -15.55 -27.73
C ALA A 25 -7.68 -14.89 -26.78
N VAL A 26 -7.79 -13.56 -26.60
CA VAL A 26 -6.96 -12.80 -25.65
C VAL A 26 -7.20 -13.28 -24.22
N ALA A 27 -8.47 -13.38 -23.80
CA ALA A 27 -8.83 -13.88 -22.48
C ALA A 27 -8.29 -15.29 -22.24
N ARG A 28 -8.44 -16.21 -23.21
CA ARG A 28 -7.95 -17.58 -23.10
C ARG A 28 -6.44 -17.61 -22.91
N ARG A 29 -5.69 -16.85 -23.73
CA ARG A 29 -4.23 -16.75 -23.62
C ARG A 29 -3.81 -16.25 -22.24
N MET A 30 -4.45 -15.19 -21.75
CA MET A 30 -4.17 -14.63 -20.42
C MET A 30 -4.32 -15.70 -19.33
N TYR A 31 -5.44 -16.43 -19.30
CA TYR A 31 -5.64 -17.49 -18.31
C TYR A 31 -4.72 -18.69 -18.51
N GLU A 32 -4.40 -19.07 -19.74
CA GLU A 32 -3.48 -20.19 -20.03
C GLU A 32 -2.05 -19.91 -19.55
N GLN A 33 -1.56 -18.67 -19.74
CA GLN A 33 -0.23 -18.25 -19.29
C GLN A 33 -0.06 -18.35 -17.77
N TRP A 34 -1.11 -18.03 -17.02
CA TRP A 34 -1.11 -17.99 -15.56
C TRP A 34 -1.76 -19.23 -14.91
N LYS A 35 -2.20 -20.19 -15.73
CA LYS A 35 -2.91 -21.40 -15.31
C LYS A 35 -2.21 -22.17 -14.18
N PRO A 36 -0.87 -22.37 -14.19
CA PRO A 36 -0.21 -23.12 -13.12
C PRO A 36 -0.39 -22.52 -11.71
N LEU A 37 -0.56 -21.19 -11.61
CA LEU A 37 -0.92 -20.53 -10.35
C LEU A 37 -2.42 -20.56 -10.09
N ALA A 38 -3.23 -20.28 -11.12
CA ALA A 38 -4.69 -20.28 -11.01
C ALA A 38 -5.24 -21.64 -10.53
N GLU A 39 -4.63 -22.75 -10.93
CA GLU A 39 -5.01 -24.09 -10.48
C GLU A 39 -4.75 -24.33 -8.99
N ARG A 40 -3.84 -23.58 -8.38
CA ARG A 40 -3.58 -23.61 -6.93
C ARG A 40 -4.44 -22.62 -6.14
N ALA A 41 -5.33 -21.87 -6.78
CA ALA A 41 -6.19 -20.90 -6.10
C ALA A 41 -7.63 -21.38 -5.96
N GLU A 42 -8.31 -21.01 -4.87
CA GLU A 42 -9.75 -21.24 -4.71
C GLU A 42 -10.56 -20.38 -5.67
N THR A 43 -10.13 -19.14 -5.89
CA THR A 43 -10.74 -18.15 -6.80
C THR A 43 -9.67 -17.48 -7.66
N VAL A 44 -10.04 -17.05 -8.86
CA VAL A 44 -9.21 -16.16 -9.69
C VAL A 44 -9.94 -14.84 -9.85
N SER A 45 -9.26 -13.73 -9.64
CA SER A 45 -9.82 -12.39 -9.86
C SER A 45 -9.16 -11.73 -11.06
N VAL A 46 -9.93 -10.94 -11.80
CA VAL A 46 -9.41 -10.03 -12.81
C VAL A 46 -9.67 -8.62 -12.33
N ARG A 47 -8.60 -7.84 -12.08
CA ARG A 47 -8.73 -6.41 -11.79
C ARG A 47 -8.53 -5.65 -13.08
N LEU A 48 -9.59 -5.01 -13.54
CA LEU A 48 -9.60 -4.36 -14.84
C LEU A 48 -9.25 -2.88 -14.68
N TRP A 49 -8.09 -2.49 -15.18
CA TRP A 49 -7.66 -1.11 -15.29
C TRP A 49 -8.28 -0.48 -16.54
N ALA A 50 -9.60 -0.25 -16.49
CA ALA A 50 -10.35 0.40 -17.55
C ALA A 50 -9.93 1.87 -17.70
N ALA A 51 -9.93 2.60 -16.59
CA ALA A 51 -9.29 3.91 -16.46
C ALA A 51 -8.67 4.04 -15.05
N ASP A 52 -8.81 5.20 -14.41
CA ASP A 52 -8.38 5.55 -13.06
C ASP A 52 -9.56 5.82 -12.12
N GLY A 53 -10.73 5.26 -12.43
CA GLY A 53 -12.00 5.61 -11.79
C GLY A 53 -12.73 6.77 -12.46
N SER A 54 -12.14 7.45 -13.46
CA SER A 54 -12.86 8.47 -14.24
C SER A 54 -14.09 7.90 -14.96
N GLU A 55 -14.03 6.64 -15.39
CA GLU A 55 -15.15 5.90 -15.96
C GLU A 55 -16.29 5.70 -14.96
N ILE A 56 -15.99 5.66 -13.65
CA ILE A 56 -16.98 5.59 -12.57
C ILE A 56 -17.55 6.98 -12.29
N LEU A 57 -16.67 8.00 -12.23
CA LEU A 57 -17.03 9.38 -11.90
C LEU A 57 -17.99 9.98 -12.94
N ASP A 58 -17.79 9.68 -14.23
CA ASP A 58 -18.61 10.22 -15.32
C ASP A 58 -19.75 9.28 -15.77
N TYR A 59 -19.96 8.16 -15.08
CA TYR A 59 -21.01 7.21 -15.46
C TYR A 59 -22.42 7.77 -15.29
N ARG A 60 -23.21 7.73 -16.38
CA ARG A 60 -24.57 8.28 -16.47
C ARG A 60 -25.69 7.24 -16.37
N GLY A 61 -25.36 5.95 -16.28
CA GLY A 61 -26.36 4.87 -16.29
C GLY A 61 -26.76 4.39 -17.69
N ASN A 62 -26.09 4.87 -18.75
CA ASN A 62 -26.36 4.44 -20.13
C ASN A 62 -25.21 3.57 -20.67
N LEU A 63 -25.55 2.38 -21.16
CA LEU A 63 -24.57 1.43 -21.68
C LEU A 63 -24.02 1.81 -23.06
N ASP A 64 -24.76 2.60 -23.84
CA ASP A 64 -24.33 3.03 -25.17
C ASP A 64 -23.34 4.22 -25.12
N ASP A 65 -23.19 4.85 -23.96
CA ASP A 65 -22.31 6.00 -23.80
C ASP A 65 -20.83 5.57 -23.91
N PRO A 66 -20.00 6.31 -24.66
CA PRO A 66 -18.56 6.12 -24.65
C PRO A 66 -17.96 6.65 -23.35
N PHE A 67 -16.82 6.09 -22.95
CA PHE A 67 -16.03 6.60 -21.83
C PHE A 67 -14.57 6.78 -22.21
N GLU A 68 -13.88 7.70 -21.52
CA GLU A 68 -12.43 7.85 -21.63
C GLU A 68 -11.76 6.71 -20.84
N TRP A 69 -10.78 6.06 -21.46
CA TRP A 69 -10.13 4.88 -20.90
C TRP A 69 -8.60 5.00 -20.96
N ALA A 70 -7.89 4.10 -20.25
CA ALA A 70 -6.44 4.13 -20.10
C ALA A 70 -5.66 3.69 -21.37
N CYS A 71 -5.92 4.34 -22.50
CA CYS A 71 -5.23 4.08 -23.77
C CYS A 71 -3.88 4.79 -23.88
N TRP A 72 -3.43 5.47 -22.83
CA TRP A 72 -2.25 6.32 -22.86
C TRP A 72 -1.00 5.59 -22.33
N ILE A 73 0.17 6.04 -22.79
CA ILE A 73 1.49 5.75 -22.22
C ILE A 73 2.08 7.09 -21.77
N GLY A 74 2.46 7.20 -20.51
CA GLY A 74 2.86 8.44 -19.84
C GLY A 74 1.71 9.19 -19.15
N GLY A 75 2.00 10.31 -18.51
CA GLY A 75 1.04 11.04 -17.68
C GLY A 75 -0.08 11.70 -18.48
N ALA A 76 -1.32 11.20 -18.35
CA ALA A 76 -2.48 11.68 -19.09
C ALA A 76 -2.88 13.13 -18.75
N ASN A 77 -2.68 13.56 -17.49
CA ASN A 77 -3.03 14.89 -17.02
C ASN A 77 -1.82 15.57 -16.32
N PRO A 78 -0.79 16.03 -17.04
CA PRO A 78 0.43 16.57 -16.42
C PRO A 78 0.14 17.81 -15.55
N ARG A 79 0.70 17.85 -14.34
CA ARG A 79 0.48 18.93 -13.34
C ARG A 79 1.74 19.67 -12.92
N LEU A 80 2.91 19.25 -13.40
CA LEU A 80 4.20 19.88 -13.12
C LEU A 80 4.91 20.28 -14.40
N PRO A 81 5.59 21.45 -14.42
CA PRO A 81 6.64 21.67 -15.40
C PRO A 81 7.82 20.73 -15.10
N HIS A 82 8.49 20.25 -16.14
CA HIS A 82 9.69 19.42 -16.02
C HIS A 82 10.92 20.21 -16.50
N PRO A 83 11.66 20.92 -15.62
CA PRO A 83 12.76 21.81 -16.03
C PRO A 83 13.90 21.07 -16.75
N ASN A 84 14.11 19.80 -16.40
CA ASN A 84 15.11 18.93 -17.03
C ASN A 84 14.63 18.30 -18.34
N ASP A 85 13.40 18.60 -18.75
CA ASP A 85 12.78 18.16 -19.99
C ASP A 85 12.04 19.34 -20.66
N PRO A 86 12.77 20.39 -21.09
CA PRO A 86 12.17 21.62 -21.61
C PRO A 86 11.40 21.40 -22.92
N GLU A 87 11.69 20.32 -23.64
CA GLU A 87 10.98 19.92 -24.86
C GLU A 87 9.78 19.01 -24.57
N ALA A 88 9.52 18.69 -23.29
CA ALA A 88 8.48 17.77 -22.84
C ALA A 88 8.54 16.41 -23.58
N VAL A 89 9.75 15.86 -23.72
CA VAL A 89 10.02 14.63 -24.46
C VAL A 89 9.73 13.39 -23.61
N GLY A 90 9.94 13.46 -22.31
CA GLY A 90 9.75 12.37 -21.36
C GLY A 90 8.27 12.07 -21.09
N LEU A 91 7.98 10.81 -20.75
CA LEU A 91 6.63 10.35 -20.43
C LEU A 91 6.02 11.05 -19.21
N HIS A 92 6.83 11.66 -18.35
CA HIS A 92 6.32 12.45 -17.22
C HIS A 92 5.72 13.79 -17.66
N ALA A 93 6.21 14.34 -18.79
CA ALA A 93 5.76 15.62 -19.31
C ALA A 93 4.66 15.51 -20.37
N ARG A 94 4.47 14.32 -20.97
CA ARG A 94 3.49 14.07 -22.02
C ARG A 94 3.00 12.62 -22.04
N CYS A 95 1.86 12.41 -22.69
CA CYS A 95 1.34 11.07 -22.97
C CYS A 95 1.15 10.81 -24.46
N TYR A 96 1.07 9.53 -24.80
CA TYR A 96 0.86 9.02 -26.16
C TYR A 96 -0.20 7.94 -26.20
N PRO A 97 -1.00 7.83 -27.26
CA PRO A 97 -1.82 6.65 -27.43
C PRO A 97 -0.90 5.43 -27.60
N TYR A 98 -1.24 4.31 -26.98
CA TYR A 98 -0.42 3.09 -27.04
C TYR A 98 -0.37 2.46 -28.45
N THR A 99 -1.28 2.85 -29.34
CA THR A 99 -1.35 2.43 -30.74
C THR A 99 -1.90 3.56 -31.61
N GLU A 100 -1.75 3.48 -32.93
CA GLU A 100 -2.17 4.54 -33.87
C GLU A 100 -3.68 4.79 -33.87
N SER A 101 -4.49 3.76 -33.60
CA SER A 101 -5.95 3.82 -33.63
C SER A 101 -6.54 3.04 -32.46
N PRO A 102 -6.49 3.59 -31.23
CA PRO A 102 -7.10 2.97 -30.07
C PRO A 102 -8.62 2.91 -30.27
N ARG A 103 -9.22 1.77 -29.94
CA ARG A 103 -10.66 1.58 -29.99
C ARG A 103 -11.38 2.55 -29.05
N ARG A 104 -12.59 2.95 -29.45
CA ARG A 104 -13.56 3.59 -28.56
C ARG A 104 -14.36 2.51 -27.85
N PHE A 105 -14.40 2.56 -26.52
CA PHE A 105 -15.21 1.68 -25.70
C PHE A 105 -16.49 2.38 -25.24
N THR A 106 -17.57 1.61 -25.18
CA THR A 106 -18.81 1.97 -24.49
C THR A 106 -18.91 1.21 -23.17
N TYR A 107 -19.76 1.66 -22.24
CA TYR A 107 -20.02 0.90 -21.01
C TYR A 107 -20.62 -0.49 -21.30
N GLY A 108 -21.38 -0.63 -22.39
CA GLY A 108 -21.87 -1.91 -22.89
C GLY A 108 -20.75 -2.85 -23.35
N ASP A 109 -19.72 -2.32 -24.02
CA ASP A 109 -18.52 -3.08 -24.37
C ASP A 109 -17.78 -3.56 -23.12
N LEU A 110 -17.64 -2.69 -22.12
CA LEU A 110 -16.97 -3.00 -20.85
C LEU A 110 -17.72 -4.12 -20.09
N ARG A 111 -19.05 -4.03 -20.03
CA ARG A 111 -19.90 -5.08 -19.46
C ARG A 111 -19.73 -6.41 -20.21
N GLN A 112 -19.76 -6.39 -21.55
CA GLN A 112 -19.61 -7.59 -22.36
C GLN A 112 -18.22 -8.23 -22.19
N LEU A 113 -17.16 -7.41 -22.11
CA LEU A 113 -15.81 -7.88 -21.80
C LEU A 113 -15.78 -8.61 -20.45
N GLY A 114 -16.38 -8.02 -19.40
CA GLY A 114 -16.48 -8.65 -18.09
C GLY A 114 -17.17 -10.02 -18.12
N VAL A 115 -18.27 -10.15 -18.87
CA VAL A 115 -18.97 -11.43 -19.08
C VAL A 115 -18.07 -12.46 -19.77
N ILE A 116 -17.35 -12.05 -20.82
CA ILE A 116 -16.45 -12.95 -21.56
C ILE A 116 -15.28 -13.40 -20.68
N LEU A 117 -14.66 -12.49 -19.92
CA LEU A 117 -13.57 -12.81 -19.00
C LEU A 117 -14.00 -13.86 -17.96
N LYS A 118 -15.17 -13.65 -17.32
CA LYS A 118 -15.73 -14.61 -16.37
C LYS A 118 -15.98 -15.99 -17.00
N ALA A 119 -16.58 -16.02 -18.19
CA ALA A 119 -16.90 -17.27 -18.89
C ALA A 119 -15.65 -18.04 -19.32
N VAL A 120 -14.68 -17.36 -19.96
CA VAL A 120 -13.44 -17.99 -20.45
C VAL A 120 -12.54 -18.39 -19.28
N GLY A 121 -12.45 -17.58 -18.23
CA GLY A 121 -11.65 -17.92 -17.05
C GLY A 121 -12.17 -19.18 -16.37
N LEU A 122 -13.49 -19.32 -16.20
CA LEU A 122 -14.08 -20.54 -15.67
C LEU A 122 -13.78 -21.76 -16.56
N GLU A 123 -13.87 -21.61 -17.88
CA GLU A 123 -13.57 -22.67 -18.85
C GLU A 123 -12.10 -23.15 -18.77
N VAL A 124 -11.15 -22.21 -18.69
CA VAL A 124 -9.71 -22.51 -18.74
C VAL A 124 -9.16 -23.00 -17.40
N THR A 125 -9.59 -22.37 -16.30
CA THR A 125 -9.04 -22.58 -14.96
C THR A 125 -9.87 -23.54 -14.11
N GLY A 126 -11.17 -23.71 -14.43
CA GLY A 126 -12.11 -24.45 -13.58
C GLY A 126 -12.43 -23.75 -12.25
N ARG A 127 -11.98 -22.51 -12.05
CA ARG A 127 -12.18 -21.73 -10.82
C ARG A 127 -13.24 -20.64 -10.99
N PRO A 128 -13.96 -20.26 -9.92
CA PRO A 128 -14.79 -19.05 -9.91
C PRO A 128 -13.96 -17.81 -10.29
N ILE A 129 -14.54 -16.94 -11.12
CA ILE A 129 -13.90 -15.70 -11.58
C ILE A 129 -14.61 -14.48 -10.98
N ARG A 130 -13.85 -13.63 -10.29
CA ARG A 130 -14.30 -12.29 -9.86
C ARG A 130 -13.74 -11.21 -10.78
N LEU A 131 -14.47 -10.12 -10.95
CA LEU A 131 -14.08 -8.95 -11.73
C LEU A 131 -14.06 -7.71 -10.84
N GLY A 132 -12.91 -7.04 -10.74
CA GLY A 132 -12.72 -5.83 -9.94
C GLY A 132 -12.60 -4.59 -10.81
N ALA A 133 -13.27 -3.51 -10.41
CA ALA A 133 -13.02 -2.17 -10.94
C ALA A 133 -11.94 -1.48 -10.10
N THR A 134 -11.36 -0.40 -10.62
CA THR A 134 -10.33 0.38 -9.92
C THR A 134 -10.76 1.83 -9.76
N PHE A 135 -10.29 2.44 -8.68
CA PHE A 135 -10.29 3.89 -8.52
C PHE A 135 -8.89 4.33 -8.07
N ASP A 136 -8.29 5.22 -8.86
CA ASP A 136 -6.97 5.76 -8.58
C ASP A 136 -7.07 7.29 -8.43
N PRO A 137 -6.49 7.87 -7.36
CA PRO A 137 -6.54 9.31 -7.14
C PRO A 137 -5.65 10.11 -8.09
N GLY A 138 -4.69 9.48 -8.76
CA GLY A 138 -3.63 10.13 -9.53
C GLY A 138 -4.02 10.57 -10.95
N PRO A 139 -3.20 11.41 -11.59
CA PRO A 139 -3.45 12.00 -12.90
C PRO A 139 -3.00 11.15 -14.10
N GLU A 140 -2.58 9.91 -13.88
CA GLU A 140 -1.68 9.21 -14.80
C GLU A 140 -2.39 8.51 -15.95
N PHE A 141 -3.52 7.85 -15.70
CA PHE A 141 -3.99 6.75 -16.56
C PHE A 141 -4.89 7.19 -17.71
N ALA A 142 -5.85 8.07 -17.43
CA ALA A 142 -6.89 8.49 -18.35
C ALA A 142 -7.14 9.98 -18.22
N LYS A 143 -7.56 10.64 -19.29
CA LYS A 143 -7.91 12.07 -19.21
C LYS A 143 -9.19 12.21 -18.39
N SER A 144 -9.17 13.07 -17.38
CA SER A 144 -10.31 13.16 -16.47
C SER A 144 -10.90 14.57 -16.45
N PRO A 145 -11.92 14.84 -17.28
CA PRO A 145 -12.69 16.09 -17.20
C PRO A 145 -13.33 16.27 -15.81
N PHE A 146 -13.74 15.18 -15.16
CA PHE A 146 -14.25 15.26 -13.79
C PHE A 146 -13.18 15.81 -12.83
N LYS A 147 -12.03 15.13 -12.70
CA LYS A 147 -11.00 15.47 -11.69
C LYS A 147 -10.25 16.77 -12.00
N TYR A 148 -10.08 17.12 -13.28
CA TYR A 148 -9.15 18.19 -13.68
C TYR A 148 -9.79 19.39 -14.37
N GLU A 149 -11.10 19.33 -14.68
CA GLU A 149 -11.84 20.45 -15.28
C GLU A 149 -13.06 20.87 -14.45
N ARG A 150 -13.97 19.93 -14.14
CA ARG A 150 -15.22 20.23 -13.42
C ARG A 150 -15.03 20.33 -11.91
N HIS A 151 -14.32 19.36 -11.32
CA HIS A 151 -14.18 19.22 -9.87
C HIS A 151 -12.72 19.20 -9.43
N ASN A 152 -11.90 20.14 -9.91
CA ASN A 152 -10.50 20.17 -9.51
C ASN A 152 -10.28 20.52 -8.03
N GLU A 153 -11.30 21.05 -7.36
CA GLU A 153 -11.31 21.27 -5.91
C GLU A 153 -11.12 19.99 -5.09
N VAL A 154 -11.47 18.80 -5.62
CA VAL A 154 -11.22 17.54 -4.91
C VAL A 154 -9.77 17.09 -5.00
N CYS A 155 -8.97 17.70 -5.86
CA CYS A 155 -7.55 17.43 -5.98
C CYS A 155 -6.77 18.41 -5.09
N SER A 156 -6.46 18.00 -3.86
CA SER A 156 -5.77 18.86 -2.88
C SER A 156 -4.32 18.45 -2.60
N SER A 157 -3.89 17.27 -3.02
CA SER A 157 -2.51 16.80 -2.85
C SER A 157 -1.54 17.40 -3.88
N GLY A 158 -0.29 17.57 -3.43
CA GLY A 158 0.88 18.06 -4.15
C GLY A 158 1.83 16.96 -4.67
N THR A 159 1.53 15.67 -4.49
CA THR A 159 2.44 14.54 -4.78
C THR A 159 3.03 14.59 -6.20
N MET A 160 2.21 14.83 -7.23
CA MET A 160 2.65 15.02 -8.62
C MET A 160 2.41 16.46 -9.09
N GLY A 161 2.59 17.43 -8.19
CA GLY A 161 2.32 18.84 -8.43
C GLY A 161 1.03 19.32 -7.83
N LYS A 162 0.84 20.63 -7.88
CA LYS A 162 -0.30 21.28 -7.24
C LYS A 162 -1.62 20.71 -7.77
N SER A 163 -2.49 20.30 -6.84
CA SER A 163 -3.82 19.77 -7.14
C SER A 163 -3.77 18.60 -8.11
N SER A 164 -2.91 17.62 -7.82
CA SER A 164 -2.66 16.47 -8.70
C SER A 164 -3.49 15.24 -8.34
N PHE A 165 -3.63 14.96 -7.04
CA PHE A 165 -4.29 13.75 -6.54
C PHE A 165 -5.59 14.09 -5.83
N VAL A 166 -6.63 13.29 -6.09
CA VAL A 166 -7.91 13.36 -5.39
C VAL A 166 -7.73 12.98 -3.91
N CYS A 167 -8.19 13.84 -3.01
CA CYS A 167 -8.22 13.56 -1.58
C CYS A 167 -9.62 13.07 -1.17
N CYS A 168 -9.67 11.95 -0.44
CA CYS A 168 -10.91 11.22 -0.18
C CYS A 168 -11.94 11.99 0.65
N TYR A 169 -11.49 12.95 1.47
CA TYR A 169 -12.35 13.69 2.40
C TYR A 169 -12.68 15.12 1.93
N GLU A 170 -12.48 15.42 0.65
CA GLU A 170 -12.90 16.70 0.07
C GLU A 170 -14.42 16.78 -0.13
N THR A 171 -14.89 17.98 -0.43
CA THR A 171 -16.30 18.29 -0.69
C THR A 171 -16.45 18.86 -2.10
N LEU A 172 -17.45 18.38 -2.83
CA LEU A 172 -17.75 18.79 -4.19
C LEU A 172 -18.55 20.09 -4.21
N SER A 173 -18.18 20.98 -5.14
CA SER A 173 -19.05 22.09 -5.54
C SER A 173 -20.24 21.54 -6.34
N GLY A 174 -21.37 22.24 -6.29
CA GLY A 174 -22.55 21.80 -7.03
C GLY A 174 -22.41 21.97 -8.54
N ASP A 175 -23.03 21.07 -9.31
CA ASP A 175 -23.13 21.15 -10.76
C ASP A 175 -24.50 20.69 -11.29
N ALA A 176 -24.67 20.71 -12.62
CA ALA A 176 -25.92 20.31 -13.28
C ALA A 176 -25.73 19.11 -14.24
N GLU A 177 -24.56 18.47 -14.24
CA GLU A 177 -24.31 17.33 -15.12
C GLU A 177 -25.04 16.08 -14.61
N PRO A 178 -25.70 15.30 -15.48
CA PRO A 178 -26.38 14.09 -15.04
C PRO A 178 -25.37 12.97 -14.77
N TYR A 179 -25.48 12.34 -13.61
CA TYR A 179 -24.74 11.13 -13.22
C TYR A 179 -25.71 10.01 -12.83
N ALA A 180 -25.27 8.75 -12.84
CA ALA A 180 -26.12 7.60 -12.49
C ALA A 180 -26.72 7.72 -11.08
N GLY A 181 -25.91 8.10 -10.10
CA GLY A 181 -26.32 8.34 -8.70
C GLY A 181 -26.86 9.75 -8.44
N PHE A 182 -26.67 10.69 -9.38
CA PHE A 182 -27.11 12.08 -9.28
C PHE A 182 -27.72 12.56 -10.61
N PRO A 183 -28.93 12.07 -10.98
CA PRO A 183 -29.49 12.35 -12.32
C PRO A 183 -29.84 13.82 -12.59
N GLN A 184 -29.77 14.67 -11.57
CA GLN A 184 -30.10 16.10 -11.63
C GLN A 184 -28.90 17.01 -11.37
N GLY A 185 -27.67 16.48 -11.36
CA GLY A 185 -26.48 17.20 -10.92
C GLY A 185 -26.11 16.94 -9.47
N ILE A 186 -24.87 17.28 -9.14
CA ILE A 186 -24.32 17.18 -7.79
C ILE A 186 -24.81 18.37 -6.97
N PRO A 187 -25.45 18.17 -5.80
CA PRO A 187 -25.77 19.27 -4.90
C PRO A 187 -24.51 19.92 -4.32
N ASP A 188 -24.54 21.24 -4.13
CA ASP A 188 -23.44 21.96 -3.51
C ASP A 188 -23.14 21.48 -2.10
N GLY A 189 -21.85 21.33 -1.77
CA GLY A 189 -21.41 20.83 -0.47
C GLY A 189 -21.52 19.31 -0.30
N THR A 190 -21.64 18.54 -1.39
CA THR A 190 -21.71 17.08 -1.33
C THR A 190 -20.34 16.49 -0.94
N PRO A 191 -20.22 15.72 0.16
CA PRO A 191 -18.96 15.06 0.49
C PRO A 191 -18.55 14.08 -0.60
N PHE A 192 -17.28 14.06 -0.99
CA PHE A 192 -16.80 13.23 -2.09
C PHE A 192 -17.10 11.74 -1.87
N GLY A 193 -16.96 11.24 -0.63
CA GLY A 193 -17.31 9.87 -0.27
C GLY A 193 -18.79 9.51 -0.53
N VAL A 194 -19.72 10.47 -0.40
CA VAL A 194 -21.14 10.24 -0.74
C VAL A 194 -21.31 10.11 -2.25
N PHE A 195 -20.69 11.02 -3.02
CA PHE A 195 -20.76 10.97 -4.47
C PHE A 195 -20.16 9.68 -5.01
N LEU A 196 -18.91 9.40 -4.65
CA LEU A 196 -18.17 8.24 -5.13
C LEU A 196 -18.87 6.93 -4.73
N GLY A 197 -19.30 6.79 -3.48
CA GLY A 197 -20.01 5.59 -3.03
C GLY A 197 -21.27 5.31 -3.84
N ARG A 198 -22.09 6.35 -4.09
CA ARG A 198 -23.32 6.18 -4.87
C ARG A 198 -23.03 5.89 -6.34
N GLN A 199 -22.08 6.60 -6.95
CA GLN A 199 -21.65 6.32 -8.33
C GLN A 199 -21.12 4.89 -8.48
N THR A 200 -20.24 4.46 -7.59
CA THR A 200 -19.72 3.09 -7.55
C THR A 200 -20.84 2.07 -7.45
N GLN A 201 -21.82 2.27 -6.57
CA GLN A 201 -22.93 1.33 -6.39
C GLN A 201 -23.68 1.10 -7.71
N HIS A 202 -23.99 2.17 -8.46
CA HIS A 202 -24.61 2.05 -9.78
C HIS A 202 -23.68 1.38 -10.80
N PHE A 203 -22.46 1.90 -10.94
CA PHE A 203 -21.48 1.42 -11.91
C PHE A 203 -21.20 -0.09 -11.77
N LEU A 204 -20.87 -0.56 -10.56
CA LEU A 204 -20.55 -1.98 -10.37
C LEU A 204 -21.77 -2.88 -10.61
N THR A 205 -22.96 -2.44 -10.21
CA THR A 205 -24.20 -3.20 -10.40
C THR A 205 -24.54 -3.34 -11.88
N ASP A 206 -24.50 -2.24 -12.63
CA ASP A 206 -24.94 -2.21 -14.02
C ASP A 206 -23.95 -2.93 -14.96
N LEU A 207 -22.65 -2.88 -14.63
CA LEU A 207 -21.59 -3.51 -15.42
C LEU A 207 -21.19 -4.92 -14.94
N GLY A 208 -21.68 -5.37 -13.79
CA GLY A 208 -21.45 -6.72 -13.28
C GLY A 208 -20.06 -6.96 -12.69
N PHE A 209 -19.47 -5.92 -12.09
CA PHE A 209 -18.27 -6.03 -11.26
C PHE A 209 -18.61 -6.58 -9.87
N ASP A 210 -17.66 -7.25 -9.25
CA ASP A 210 -17.84 -7.93 -7.96
C ASP A 210 -17.18 -7.19 -6.79
N TYR A 211 -16.21 -6.32 -7.05
CA TYR A 211 -15.50 -5.54 -6.02
C TYR A 211 -14.86 -4.26 -6.57
N LEU A 212 -14.42 -3.38 -5.67
CA LEU A 212 -13.67 -2.16 -6.01
C LEU A 212 -12.27 -2.21 -5.40
N TRP A 213 -11.27 -1.79 -6.15
CA TRP A 213 -9.91 -1.56 -5.69
C TRP A 213 -9.63 -0.07 -5.52
N PHE A 214 -9.32 0.36 -4.29
CA PHE A 214 -8.78 1.69 -4.03
C PHE A 214 -7.26 1.68 -4.13
N SER A 215 -6.75 2.37 -5.15
CA SER A 215 -5.34 2.42 -5.47
C SER A 215 -4.63 3.63 -4.84
N ASN A 216 -3.30 3.60 -4.86
CA ASN A 216 -2.40 4.71 -4.54
C ASN A 216 -2.77 5.47 -3.25
N GLY A 217 -3.08 4.73 -2.18
CA GLY A 217 -3.39 5.27 -0.86
C GLY A 217 -4.71 6.02 -0.75
N PHE A 218 -5.58 5.97 -1.78
CA PHE A 218 -6.90 6.58 -1.68
C PHE A 218 -7.71 5.98 -0.52
N GLY A 219 -8.30 6.85 0.28
CA GLY A 219 -8.99 6.49 1.52
C GLY A 219 -8.11 6.50 2.78
N PHE A 220 -6.79 6.72 2.66
CA PHE A 220 -5.89 6.71 3.82
C PHE A 220 -5.40 8.10 4.24
N GLY A 221 -5.20 9.06 3.34
CA GLY A 221 -4.67 10.37 3.70
C GLY A 221 -4.63 11.36 2.54
N LEU A 222 -3.96 12.51 2.76
CA LEU A 222 -3.72 13.52 1.73
C LEU A 222 -2.52 13.15 0.84
N GLU A 223 -1.36 12.86 1.44
CA GLU A 223 -0.08 12.67 0.76
C GLU A 223 0.48 11.27 1.01
N THR A 224 -0.23 10.24 0.57
CA THR A 224 0.05 8.83 0.89
C THR A 224 1.30 8.23 0.23
N TRP A 225 2.10 9.09 -0.42
CA TRP A 225 3.34 8.78 -1.12
C TRP A 225 4.54 9.57 -0.59
N ALA A 226 4.31 10.54 0.30
CA ALA A 226 5.34 11.43 0.78
C ALA A 226 5.40 11.42 2.31
N LEU A 227 6.60 11.63 2.86
CA LEU A 227 6.76 11.76 4.31
C LEU A 227 6.06 13.00 4.87
N ARG A 228 5.81 14.01 4.03
CA ARG A 228 5.00 15.19 4.38
C ARG A 228 3.54 14.88 4.11
N GLY A 229 2.66 15.41 4.93
CA GLY A 229 1.22 15.22 4.78
C GLY A 229 0.43 16.22 5.60
N ALA A 230 -0.82 15.88 5.90
CA ALA A 230 -1.73 16.78 6.60
C ALA A 230 -1.23 17.24 7.98
N VAL A 231 -0.38 16.47 8.66
CA VAL A 231 0.13 16.77 10.02
C VAL A 231 1.66 16.83 10.14
N PHE A 232 2.41 16.73 9.03
CA PHE A 232 3.85 16.97 9.01
C PHE A 232 4.28 17.76 7.77
N ASP A 233 4.96 18.89 7.98
CA ASP A 233 5.39 19.79 6.88
C ASP A 233 6.85 19.56 6.43
N GLY A 234 7.57 18.62 7.05
CA GLY A 234 9.00 18.39 6.85
C GLY A 234 9.90 19.08 7.88
N THR A 235 9.35 19.95 8.72
CA THR A 235 10.05 20.72 9.75
C THR A 235 9.40 20.64 11.13
N SER A 236 8.10 20.37 11.20
CA SER A 236 7.34 20.26 12.44
C SER A 236 6.14 19.33 12.32
N PHE A 237 5.83 18.63 13.42
CA PHE A 237 4.62 17.83 13.57
C PHE A 237 3.47 18.65 14.15
N SER A 238 2.27 18.45 13.63
CA SER A 238 1.04 19.15 14.04
C SER A 238 0.12 18.23 14.85
N ALA A 239 0.56 17.77 16.03
CA ALA A 239 -0.23 16.85 16.89
C ALA A 239 -1.65 17.37 17.21
N ALA A 240 -1.83 18.69 17.29
CA ALA A 240 -3.13 19.33 17.52
C ALA A 240 -4.15 19.05 16.40
N ARG A 241 -3.69 18.77 15.17
CA ARG A 241 -4.54 18.51 13.98
C ARG A 241 -4.88 17.03 13.78
N CYS A 242 -4.23 16.11 14.49
CA CYS A 242 -4.41 14.66 14.25
C CYS A 242 -5.87 14.20 14.38
N GLU A 243 -6.62 14.67 15.39
CA GLU A 243 -8.03 14.30 15.56
C GLU A 243 -8.93 14.85 14.44
N GLU A 244 -8.65 16.07 13.98
CA GLU A 244 -9.38 16.66 12.85
C GLU A 244 -9.20 15.82 11.58
N VAL A 245 -7.95 15.45 11.27
CA VAL A 245 -7.63 14.68 10.06
C VAL A 245 -8.15 13.24 10.16
N ARG A 246 -8.04 12.61 11.33
CA ARG A 246 -8.64 11.29 11.62
C ARG A 246 -10.14 11.28 11.32
N GLU A 247 -10.89 12.27 11.83
CA GLU A 247 -12.34 12.32 11.61
C GLU A 247 -12.73 12.59 10.15
N LYS A 248 -11.90 13.33 9.41
CA LYS A 248 -12.09 13.51 7.96
C LYS A 248 -11.95 12.19 7.21
N ILE A 249 -10.88 11.43 7.47
CA ILE A 249 -10.63 10.12 6.84
C ILE A 249 -11.74 9.12 7.19
N LEU A 250 -12.08 8.99 8.47
CA LEU A 250 -13.18 8.10 8.89
C LEU A 250 -14.55 8.59 8.37
N GLY A 251 -14.71 9.91 8.23
CA GLY A 251 -15.87 10.52 7.59
C GLY A 251 -16.07 10.03 6.16
N PHE A 252 -15.01 9.97 5.36
CA PHE A 252 -15.03 9.38 4.02
C PHE A 252 -15.49 7.92 4.05
N TRP A 253 -14.86 7.06 4.85
CA TRP A 253 -15.20 5.63 4.89
C TRP A 253 -16.66 5.39 5.28
N ARG A 254 -17.16 6.11 6.30
CA ARG A 254 -18.56 6.04 6.72
C ARG A 254 -19.51 6.53 5.62
N ALA A 255 -19.17 7.63 4.94
CA ALA A 255 -19.98 8.18 3.87
C ALA A 255 -20.03 7.24 2.66
N PHE A 256 -18.89 6.72 2.22
CA PHE A 256 -18.79 5.76 1.12
C PHE A 256 -19.60 4.51 1.43
N ARG A 257 -19.41 3.90 2.61
CA ARG A 257 -20.09 2.66 2.99
C ARG A 257 -21.60 2.80 3.16
N ARG A 258 -22.09 3.99 3.49
CA ARG A 258 -23.54 4.24 3.49
C ARG A 258 -24.15 4.14 2.10
N GLU A 259 -23.42 4.58 1.07
CA GLU A 259 -23.92 4.60 -0.32
C GLU A 259 -23.55 3.32 -1.10
N CYS A 260 -22.46 2.63 -0.73
CA CYS A 260 -21.98 1.37 -1.30
C CYS A 260 -21.71 0.31 -0.21
N PRO A 261 -22.78 -0.27 0.37
CA PRO A 261 -22.65 -1.10 1.57
C PRO A 261 -22.10 -2.51 1.33
N ASN A 262 -22.37 -3.11 0.16
CA ASN A 262 -22.23 -4.56 -0.02
C ASN A 262 -21.03 -5.00 -0.85
N PHE A 263 -20.50 -4.14 -1.72
CA PHE A 263 -19.35 -4.51 -2.55
C PHE A 263 -18.07 -4.56 -1.70
N PRO A 264 -17.28 -5.65 -1.73
CA PRO A 264 -15.98 -5.68 -1.09
C PRO A 264 -15.08 -4.55 -1.58
N ILE A 265 -14.27 -4.00 -0.67
CA ILE A 265 -13.22 -3.04 -1.02
C ILE A 265 -11.88 -3.73 -0.80
N GLU A 266 -11.08 -3.80 -1.85
CA GLU A 266 -9.67 -4.15 -1.74
C GLU A 266 -8.85 -2.85 -1.82
N THR A 267 -7.70 -2.79 -1.15
CA THR A 267 -6.91 -1.55 -1.08
C THR A 267 -5.45 -1.80 -1.41
N ARG A 268 -4.83 -0.83 -2.09
CA ARG A 268 -3.39 -0.77 -2.28
C ARG A 268 -2.67 -0.31 -1.01
N GLY A 269 -3.31 0.56 -0.23
CA GLY A 269 -2.69 1.28 0.89
C GLY A 269 -1.68 2.34 0.45
N THR A 270 -0.95 2.87 1.42
CA THR A 270 0.08 3.89 1.22
C THR A 270 1.42 3.25 0.83
N ASN A 271 2.41 4.08 0.51
CA ASN A 271 3.81 3.61 0.36
C ASN A 271 4.55 3.50 1.69
N LEU A 272 3.95 3.96 2.78
CA LEU A 272 4.63 4.17 4.04
C LEU A 272 4.27 3.06 5.03
N SER A 273 4.87 3.12 6.21
CA SER A 273 4.47 2.28 7.32
C SER A 273 3.35 2.94 8.14
N THR A 274 2.71 2.14 8.99
CA THR A 274 1.63 2.61 9.87
C THR A 274 2.06 3.78 10.76
N GLY A 275 3.26 3.75 11.33
CA GLY A 275 3.80 4.86 12.14
C GLY A 275 4.08 6.11 11.31
N MET A 276 4.62 5.95 10.09
CA MET A 276 4.83 7.09 9.19
C MET A 276 3.52 7.71 8.74
N ASP A 277 2.52 6.90 8.39
CA ASP A 277 1.18 7.34 7.99
C ASP A 277 0.44 8.07 9.13
N LEU A 278 0.57 7.58 10.36
CA LEU A 278 0.07 8.26 11.56
C LEU A 278 0.75 9.62 11.75
N SER A 279 2.05 9.70 11.49
CA SER A 279 2.83 10.91 11.75
C SER A 279 2.82 11.92 10.61
N SER A 280 2.52 11.51 9.37
CA SER A 280 2.45 12.40 8.21
C SER A 280 1.02 12.86 7.93
N ASP A 281 0.05 11.95 7.96
CA ASP A 281 -1.34 12.15 7.54
C ASP A 281 -2.37 11.78 8.61
N ALA A 282 -1.92 11.43 9.83
CA ALA A 282 -2.79 11.01 10.92
C ALA A 282 -3.77 9.90 10.49
N THR A 283 -3.30 8.99 9.62
CA THR A 283 -4.08 7.88 9.07
C THR A 283 -4.50 6.91 10.18
N PRO A 284 -5.81 6.79 10.48
CA PRO A 284 -6.29 6.00 11.61
C PRO A 284 -6.47 4.52 11.21
N LEU A 285 -5.40 3.83 10.79
CA LEU A 285 -5.46 2.48 10.25
C LEU A 285 -6.18 1.49 11.18
N ARG A 286 -5.94 1.59 12.49
CA ARG A 286 -6.63 0.82 13.53
C ARG A 286 -8.14 1.00 13.48
N ASP A 287 -8.60 2.23 13.34
CA ASP A 287 -10.03 2.54 13.32
C ASP A 287 -10.65 2.15 11.97
N ILE A 288 -9.88 2.23 10.87
CA ILE A 288 -10.30 1.72 9.55
C ILE A 288 -10.51 0.19 9.63
N TYR A 289 -9.53 -0.55 10.15
CA TYR A 289 -9.60 -2.01 10.29
C TYR A 289 -10.75 -2.44 11.21
N ARG A 290 -11.01 -1.68 12.29
CA ARG A 290 -12.07 -1.99 13.26
C ARG A 290 -13.42 -1.35 12.91
N GLY A 291 -13.48 -0.54 11.85
CA GLY A 291 -14.65 0.26 11.49
C GLY A 291 -15.75 -0.52 10.79
N GLY A 292 -15.54 -1.81 10.50
CA GLY A 292 -16.52 -2.63 9.79
C GLY A 292 -16.70 -2.21 8.33
N PHE A 293 -15.66 -1.63 7.72
CA PHE A 293 -15.69 -1.15 6.34
C PHE A 293 -15.46 -2.25 5.30
N GLY A 294 -15.52 -3.54 5.65
CA GLY A 294 -15.45 -4.68 4.71
C GLY A 294 -14.28 -4.58 3.74
N MET A 295 -13.08 -4.34 4.26
CA MET A 295 -11.88 -4.06 3.46
C MET A 295 -10.77 -5.10 3.69
N GLU A 296 -10.06 -5.47 2.64
CA GLU A 296 -8.86 -6.33 2.73
C GLU A 296 -7.60 -5.48 2.99
N PRO A 297 -6.75 -5.84 3.98
CA PRO A 297 -5.57 -5.04 4.34
C PRO A 297 -4.66 -4.82 3.12
N PRO A 298 -3.95 -3.69 3.06
CA PRO A 298 -3.01 -3.42 1.97
C PRO A 298 -1.99 -4.54 1.76
N PRO A 299 -1.65 -4.89 0.49
CA PRO A 299 -0.50 -5.74 0.22
C PRO A 299 0.81 -4.98 0.53
N ASN A 300 1.94 -5.65 0.31
CA ASN A 300 3.22 -4.98 0.21
C ASN A 300 3.18 -3.87 -0.87
N SER A 301 4.03 -2.86 -0.71
CA SER A 301 4.29 -1.88 -1.77
C SER A 301 5.50 -2.33 -2.60
N PRO A 302 5.29 -2.92 -3.79
CA PRO A 302 6.36 -3.43 -4.67
C PRO A 302 7.12 -2.30 -5.39
N TRP A 303 7.38 -1.21 -4.67
CA TRP A 303 8.10 -0.03 -5.13
C TRP A 303 9.59 -0.10 -4.77
N ALA A 304 9.99 -1.00 -3.88
CA ALA A 304 11.36 -1.12 -3.38
C ALA A 304 12.37 -1.37 -4.49
N ALA A 305 12.11 -2.32 -5.39
CA ALA A 305 13.01 -2.56 -6.52
C ALA A 305 13.04 -1.42 -7.56
N LEU A 306 12.11 -0.45 -7.48
CA LEU A 306 12.12 0.75 -8.33
C LEU A 306 12.94 1.90 -7.73
N ASN A 307 12.99 2.03 -6.40
CA ASN A 307 13.65 3.14 -5.71
C ASN A 307 14.85 2.74 -4.82
N GLY A 308 15.11 1.44 -4.65
CA GLY A 308 16.17 0.88 -3.81
C GLY A 308 15.84 0.81 -2.31
N ASP A 309 14.59 1.02 -1.89
CA ASP A 309 14.17 1.11 -0.49
C ASP A 309 13.36 -0.10 -0.02
N PHE A 310 14.03 -1.25 0.13
CA PHE A 310 13.42 -2.49 0.63
C PHE A 310 12.97 -2.39 2.09
N GLY A 311 13.68 -1.58 2.89
CA GLY A 311 13.30 -1.30 4.26
C GLY A 311 11.90 -0.69 4.35
N LEU A 312 11.55 0.24 3.46
CA LEU A 312 10.22 0.86 3.44
C LEU A 312 9.13 -0.14 3.08
N GLU A 313 9.35 -1.00 2.08
CA GLU A 313 8.38 -2.04 1.71
C GLU A 313 8.19 -3.06 2.85
N LEU A 314 9.27 -3.63 3.38
CA LEU A 314 9.19 -4.73 4.35
C LEU A 314 8.65 -4.23 5.69
N VAL A 315 9.17 -3.11 6.20
CA VAL A 315 8.68 -2.50 7.46
C VAL A 315 7.27 -1.96 7.28
N GLY A 316 6.97 -1.35 6.13
CA GLY A 316 5.64 -0.89 5.78
C GLY A 316 4.62 -2.02 5.83
N TRP A 317 4.89 -3.11 5.11
CA TRP A 317 3.98 -4.25 5.06
C TRP A 317 3.87 -4.95 6.42
N MET A 318 4.98 -5.20 7.12
CA MET A 318 4.95 -5.77 8.48
C MET A 318 4.09 -4.93 9.43
N SER A 319 4.18 -3.60 9.37
CA SER A 319 3.37 -2.72 10.21
C SER A 319 1.86 -2.82 9.88
N HIS A 320 1.51 -2.91 8.59
CA HIS A 320 0.12 -3.03 8.14
C HIS A 320 -0.52 -4.36 8.51
N ILE A 321 0.27 -5.44 8.59
CA ILE A 321 -0.22 -6.79 8.89
C ILE A 321 -0.03 -7.19 10.36
N ALA A 322 0.61 -6.36 11.20
CA ALA A 322 0.76 -6.65 12.63
C ALA A 322 -0.62 -6.92 13.29
N GLU A 323 -1.63 -6.19 12.83
CA GLU A 323 -3.04 -6.48 13.06
C GLU A 323 -3.76 -6.60 11.72
N LEU A 324 -4.85 -7.35 11.69
CA LEU A 324 -5.63 -7.55 10.46
C LEU A 324 -7.12 -7.23 10.72
N PRO A 325 -7.84 -6.69 9.73
CA PRO A 325 -9.30 -6.55 9.81
C PRO A 325 -9.99 -7.92 9.74
N GLU A 326 -9.40 -8.87 9.02
CA GLU A 326 -9.85 -10.27 8.90
C GLU A 326 -8.66 -11.25 9.08
N ALA A 327 -8.77 -12.50 8.65
CA ALA A 327 -7.76 -13.53 8.95
C ALA A 327 -6.60 -13.60 7.93
N SER A 328 -6.73 -12.98 6.76
CA SER A 328 -5.78 -13.09 5.65
C SER A 328 -5.20 -11.73 5.24
N TYR A 329 -4.10 -11.78 4.48
CA TYR A 329 -3.51 -10.61 3.85
C TYR A 329 -2.94 -10.95 2.46
N PRO A 330 -2.95 -10.00 1.51
CA PRO A 330 -2.50 -10.23 0.14
C PRO A 330 -1.01 -9.87 -0.06
N PHE A 331 -0.38 -10.48 -1.05
CA PHE A 331 0.89 -10.06 -1.65
C PHE A 331 0.65 -9.49 -3.06
N ARG A 332 1.43 -8.50 -3.48
CA ARG A 332 1.34 -7.88 -4.80
C ARG A 332 2.73 -7.82 -5.44
N PHE A 333 2.81 -8.18 -6.72
CA PHE A 333 4.05 -8.23 -7.47
C PHE A 333 3.92 -7.48 -8.80
N TYR A 334 4.94 -6.69 -9.14
CA TYR A 334 4.97 -5.93 -10.40
C TYR A 334 5.68 -6.73 -11.49
N THR A 335 4.92 -7.15 -12.50
CA THR A 335 5.45 -7.84 -13.68
C THR A 335 5.64 -6.89 -14.85
N HIS A 336 4.63 -6.08 -15.10
CA HIS A 336 4.56 -5.11 -16.19
C HIS A 336 3.98 -3.79 -15.71
N ASP A 337 4.35 -2.67 -16.35
CA ASP A 337 3.64 -1.41 -16.15
C ASP A 337 2.88 -1.09 -17.45
N PRO A 338 1.54 -1.06 -17.42
CA PRO A 338 0.77 -0.81 -18.62
C PRO A 338 0.70 0.68 -18.95
N TRP A 339 1.27 1.59 -18.16
CA TRP A 339 1.14 3.05 -18.33
C TRP A 339 2.49 3.74 -18.53
N TRP A 340 3.49 3.32 -17.78
CA TRP A 340 4.87 3.72 -17.98
C TRP A 340 5.55 2.70 -18.88
N ASN A 341 6.35 3.14 -19.85
CA ASN A 341 6.98 2.26 -20.84
C ASN A 341 8.11 1.42 -20.22
N ASN A 342 7.75 0.46 -19.38
CA ASN A 342 8.64 -0.48 -18.71
C ASN A 342 7.92 -1.77 -18.32
N SER A 343 8.69 -2.83 -18.16
CA SER A 343 8.25 -4.11 -17.61
C SER A 343 9.15 -4.46 -16.42
N PRO A 344 8.76 -4.14 -15.17
CA PRO A 344 9.63 -4.23 -14.00
C PRO A 344 10.40 -5.55 -13.89
N TRP A 345 9.77 -6.70 -14.14
CA TRP A 345 10.46 -7.99 -14.16
C TRP A 345 11.64 -8.04 -15.14
N LEU A 346 11.43 -7.53 -16.36
CA LEU A 346 12.40 -7.61 -17.46
C LEU A 346 13.49 -6.53 -17.36
N ASP A 347 13.14 -5.31 -16.97
CA ASP A 347 14.05 -4.15 -17.09
C ASP A 347 14.49 -3.51 -15.77
N ARG A 348 13.68 -3.58 -14.69
CA ARG A 348 14.06 -3.02 -13.37
C ARG A 348 14.69 -4.06 -12.48
N TYR A 349 14.10 -5.25 -12.44
CA TYR A 349 14.53 -6.32 -11.54
C TYR A 349 15.67 -7.13 -12.15
N GLY A 350 15.96 -6.93 -13.44
CA GLY A 350 16.99 -7.68 -14.15
C GLY A 350 16.70 -9.19 -14.21
N ARG A 351 15.43 -9.59 -14.07
CA ARG A 351 14.97 -10.98 -13.95
C ARG A 351 15.51 -11.70 -12.70
N GLU A 352 15.84 -10.94 -11.67
CA GLU A 352 16.26 -11.45 -10.37
C GLU A 352 15.07 -11.44 -9.39
N PRO A 353 14.78 -12.56 -8.70
CA PRO A 353 13.58 -12.72 -7.87
C PRO A 353 13.69 -12.14 -6.45
N HIS A 354 14.61 -11.20 -6.21
CA HIS A 354 14.85 -10.64 -4.88
C HIS A 354 13.62 -9.89 -4.34
N ASP A 355 12.92 -9.13 -5.20
CA ASP A 355 11.67 -8.40 -4.91
C ASP A 355 10.47 -9.35 -4.65
N LEU A 356 10.66 -10.66 -4.81
CA LEU A 356 9.69 -11.70 -4.52
C LEU A 356 10.05 -12.43 -3.22
N TYR A 357 11.29 -12.90 -3.10
CA TYR A 357 11.72 -13.66 -1.92
C TYR A 357 11.80 -12.80 -0.66
N LEU A 358 12.21 -11.53 -0.78
CA LEU A 358 12.27 -10.63 0.37
C LEU A 358 10.88 -10.41 0.98
N PRO A 359 9.85 -9.93 0.23
CA PRO A 359 8.50 -9.85 0.79
C PRO A 359 7.95 -11.21 1.22
N LEU A 360 8.04 -12.26 0.40
CA LEU A 360 7.45 -13.56 0.77
C LEU A 360 8.14 -14.26 1.95
N SER A 361 9.29 -13.76 2.41
CA SER A 361 9.88 -14.15 3.70
C SER A 361 9.17 -13.53 4.91
N VAL A 362 8.31 -12.53 4.71
CA VAL A 362 7.56 -11.85 5.77
C VAL A 362 6.41 -12.71 6.29
N ALA A 363 6.34 -12.83 7.60
CA ALA A 363 5.29 -13.55 8.31
C ALA A 363 4.69 -12.71 9.44
N ARG A 364 3.37 -12.81 9.58
CA ARG A 364 2.63 -12.32 10.74
C ARG A 364 2.52 -13.45 11.78
N LEU A 365 2.68 -13.13 13.06
CA LEU A 365 2.37 -14.03 14.16
C LEU A 365 1.04 -13.65 14.82
N ASP A 366 0.20 -14.65 15.10
CA ASP A 366 -1.06 -14.45 15.83
C ASP A 366 -0.88 -14.47 17.36
N GLU A 367 -1.99 -14.44 18.10
CA GLU A 367 -2.01 -14.48 19.58
C GLU A 367 -1.44 -15.76 20.20
N ARG A 368 -1.14 -16.79 19.38
CA ARG A 368 -0.51 -18.05 19.78
C ARG A 368 0.91 -18.18 19.21
N ALA A 369 1.48 -17.09 18.69
CA ALA A 369 2.73 -17.09 17.94
C ALA A 369 2.73 -18.03 16.72
N THR A 370 1.55 -18.32 16.15
CA THR A 370 1.44 -19.14 14.94
C THR A 370 1.67 -18.26 13.71
N VAL A 371 2.50 -18.75 12.79
CA VAL A 371 2.79 -18.07 11.53
C VAL A 371 1.56 -18.05 10.63
N THR A 372 1.21 -16.84 10.20
CA THR A 372 0.29 -16.56 9.11
C THR A 372 1.10 -16.04 7.92
N ARG A 373 0.87 -16.60 6.73
CA ARG A 373 1.50 -16.23 5.45
C ARG A 373 0.49 -15.52 4.54
N PRO A 374 0.93 -14.77 3.51
CA PRO A 374 0.01 -14.22 2.53
C PRO A 374 -0.74 -15.35 1.82
N THR A 375 -2.07 -15.22 1.73
CA THR A 375 -2.95 -16.24 1.15
C THR A 375 -3.39 -15.92 -0.27
N SER A 376 -3.06 -14.72 -0.76
CA SER A 376 -3.45 -14.25 -2.09
C SER A 376 -2.30 -13.52 -2.77
N VAL A 377 -2.31 -13.49 -4.10
CA VAL A 377 -1.31 -12.78 -4.92
C VAL A 377 -1.98 -11.93 -6.00
N SER A 378 -1.49 -10.71 -6.22
CA SER A 378 -1.92 -9.80 -7.29
C SER A 378 -0.76 -9.43 -8.20
N PHE A 379 -0.98 -9.44 -9.52
CA PHE A 379 0.03 -9.11 -10.53
C PHE A 379 -0.31 -7.78 -11.21
N LEU A 380 0.49 -6.74 -10.97
CA LEU A 380 0.39 -5.49 -11.74
C LEU A 380 1.49 -5.47 -12.81
N THR A 381 1.17 -5.58 -14.09
CA THR A 381 -0.01 -6.19 -14.71
C THR A 381 0.41 -7.41 -15.52
N VAL A 382 -0.55 -8.16 -16.06
CA VAL A 382 -0.26 -9.29 -16.96
C VAL A 382 -0.01 -8.87 -18.41
N ASP A 383 -0.34 -7.64 -18.78
CA ASP A 383 -0.05 -7.01 -20.07
C ASP A 383 0.94 -5.85 -19.95
N ASP A 384 1.75 -5.60 -20.97
CA ASP A 384 2.69 -4.48 -20.98
C ASP A 384 2.08 -3.15 -21.44
N SER A 385 2.91 -2.11 -21.55
CA SER A 385 2.49 -0.76 -21.93
C SER A 385 1.82 -0.68 -23.31
N TYR A 386 2.03 -1.68 -24.16
CA TYR A 386 1.43 -1.81 -25.50
C TYR A 386 0.29 -2.85 -25.55
N GLY A 387 -0.07 -3.44 -24.41
CA GLY A 387 -1.09 -4.49 -24.32
C GLY A 387 -0.61 -5.86 -24.78
N GLU A 388 0.70 -6.09 -24.88
CA GLU A 388 1.24 -7.41 -25.18
C GLU A 388 1.36 -8.25 -23.91
N MET A 389 1.20 -9.57 -24.04
CA MET A 389 1.35 -10.53 -22.92
C MET A 389 2.47 -11.51 -23.25
N PRO A 390 3.74 -11.15 -23.04
CA PRO A 390 4.87 -11.98 -23.44
C PRO A 390 5.01 -13.23 -22.55
N ASP A 391 5.06 -14.42 -23.16
CA ASP A 391 5.10 -15.71 -22.43
C ASP A 391 6.30 -15.86 -21.48
N ILE A 392 7.39 -15.14 -21.72
CA ILE A 392 8.63 -15.25 -20.95
C ILE A 392 8.42 -14.87 -19.48
N VAL A 393 7.58 -13.87 -19.20
CA VAL A 393 7.36 -13.35 -17.85
C VAL A 393 6.69 -14.37 -16.94
N PRO A 394 5.49 -14.92 -17.25
CA PRO A 394 4.89 -15.95 -16.42
C PRO A 394 5.76 -17.20 -16.31
N ARG A 395 6.48 -17.59 -17.39
CA ARG A 395 7.38 -18.76 -17.37
C ARG A 395 8.55 -18.62 -16.37
N GLU A 396 8.98 -17.39 -16.07
CA GLU A 396 10.09 -17.12 -15.14
C GLU A 396 9.62 -16.77 -13.72
N VAL A 397 8.51 -16.04 -13.61
CA VAL A 397 7.98 -15.57 -12.33
C VAL A 397 7.30 -16.70 -11.56
N ILE A 398 6.48 -17.52 -12.24
CA ILE A 398 5.68 -18.55 -11.57
C ILE A 398 6.53 -19.55 -10.78
N PRO A 399 7.64 -20.12 -11.32
CA PRO A 399 8.47 -21.05 -10.55
C PRO A 399 9.04 -20.44 -9.27
N ASN A 400 9.45 -19.17 -9.30
CA ASN A 400 9.97 -18.47 -8.13
C ASN A 400 8.90 -18.27 -7.06
N LEU A 401 7.69 -17.90 -7.46
CA LEU A 401 6.56 -17.75 -6.53
C LEU A 401 6.25 -19.09 -5.86
N LEU A 402 6.08 -20.15 -6.66
CA LEU A 402 5.77 -21.48 -6.13
C LEU A 402 6.85 -21.95 -5.14
N ALA A 403 8.13 -21.74 -5.46
CA ALA A 403 9.23 -22.06 -4.55
C ALA A 403 9.15 -21.24 -3.26
N ALA A 404 8.93 -19.92 -3.34
CA ALA A 404 8.84 -19.05 -2.17
C ALA A 404 7.66 -19.42 -1.24
N TRP A 405 6.51 -19.83 -1.77
CA TRP A 405 5.40 -20.33 -0.92
C TRP A 405 5.68 -21.71 -0.33
N GLU A 406 6.35 -22.60 -1.08
CA GLU A 406 6.70 -23.94 -0.62
C GLU A 406 7.75 -23.91 0.49
N THR A 407 8.69 -22.96 0.46
CA THR A 407 9.74 -22.78 1.47
C THR A 407 9.54 -21.55 2.35
N GLY A 408 8.33 -20.98 2.36
CA GLY A 408 8.02 -19.80 3.15
C GLY A 408 8.00 -20.08 4.66
N PRO A 409 7.93 -19.05 5.51
CA PRO A 409 8.04 -19.20 6.96
C PRO A 409 6.99 -20.15 7.56
N ASP A 410 7.41 -20.99 8.50
CA ASP A 410 6.58 -21.96 9.23
C ASP A 410 6.69 -21.83 10.76
N GLN A 411 7.65 -21.03 11.25
CA GLN A 411 7.85 -20.67 12.66
C GLN A 411 8.26 -19.19 12.80
N PRO A 412 8.20 -18.59 14.01
CA PRO A 412 8.76 -17.26 14.26
C PRO A 412 10.21 -17.15 13.75
N GLY A 413 10.50 -16.07 13.04
CA GLY A 413 11.84 -15.82 12.51
C GLY A 413 12.89 -15.58 13.61
N PRO A 414 14.17 -15.55 13.24
CA PRO A 414 15.26 -15.24 14.19
C PRO A 414 15.08 -13.88 14.87
N LEU A 415 14.49 -12.91 14.15
CA LEU A 415 14.09 -11.61 14.69
C LEU A 415 12.58 -11.46 14.57
N VAL A 416 11.92 -11.14 15.68
CA VAL A 416 10.47 -10.91 15.73
C VAL A 416 10.21 -9.48 16.16
N TRP A 417 9.61 -8.70 15.29
CA TRP A 417 9.21 -7.32 15.60
C TRP A 417 7.95 -7.31 16.46
N VAL A 418 8.09 -6.91 17.72
CA VAL A 418 6.96 -6.62 18.60
C VAL A 418 6.46 -5.22 18.28
N TYR A 419 5.43 -5.14 17.44
CA TYR A 419 4.92 -3.90 16.88
C TYR A 419 3.82 -3.28 17.76
N PRO A 420 4.00 -2.06 18.27
CA PRO A 420 3.02 -1.37 19.13
C PRO A 420 1.85 -0.76 18.32
N PHE A 421 1.09 -1.62 17.63
CA PHE A 421 0.02 -1.19 16.73
C PHE A 421 -1.03 -0.33 17.46
N ASP A 422 -1.48 -0.76 18.63
CA ASP A 422 -2.49 -0.03 19.41
C ASP A 422 -1.90 1.23 20.05
N GLU A 423 -0.71 1.12 20.63
CA GLU A 423 -0.06 2.20 21.35
C GLU A 423 0.36 3.34 20.41
N TYR A 424 0.85 3.08 19.20
CA TYR A 424 1.15 4.14 18.23
C TYR A 424 -0.07 4.99 17.88
N HIS A 425 -1.24 4.36 17.73
CA HIS A 425 -2.47 5.11 17.52
C HIS A 425 -2.82 5.93 18.77
N ASP A 426 -2.72 5.35 19.97
CA ASP A 426 -2.99 6.07 21.22
C ASP A 426 -2.00 7.22 21.47
N TRP A 427 -0.75 7.07 21.06
CA TRP A 427 0.30 8.07 21.18
C TRP A 427 0.13 9.23 20.19
N THR A 428 -0.36 8.95 18.97
CA THR A 428 -0.65 9.99 17.98
C THR A 428 -1.87 10.82 18.36
N TYR A 429 -2.95 10.17 18.83
CA TYR A 429 -4.22 10.82 19.14
C TYR A 429 -4.33 11.31 20.59
N GLY A 430 -3.51 10.75 21.49
CA GLY A 430 -3.45 11.12 22.90
C GLY A 430 -2.95 12.55 23.17
N ARG A 431 -3.07 12.98 24.43
CA ARG A 431 -2.64 14.31 24.90
C ARG A 431 -1.85 14.18 26.21
N PRO A 432 -0.56 14.57 26.24
CA PRO A 432 0.26 15.06 25.12
C PRO A 432 0.53 13.97 24.08
N GLY A 433 0.56 14.32 22.80
CA GLY A 433 0.89 13.38 21.73
C GLY A 433 2.39 13.08 21.67
N ARG A 434 2.75 11.90 21.14
CA ARG A 434 4.14 11.42 20.94
C ARG A 434 4.39 11.06 19.48
N ILE A 435 3.88 11.90 18.59
CA ILE A 435 3.88 11.68 17.13
C ILE A 435 5.29 11.56 16.53
N ASP A 436 6.26 12.22 17.14
CA ASP A 436 7.69 12.13 16.84
C ASP A 436 8.26 10.75 17.19
N GLU A 437 7.89 10.19 18.34
CA GLU A 437 8.25 8.82 18.73
C GLU A 437 7.63 7.78 17.78
N VAL A 438 6.38 7.99 17.37
CA VAL A 438 5.69 7.14 16.38
C VAL A 438 6.39 7.19 15.02
N PHE A 439 6.80 8.38 14.56
CA PHE A 439 7.54 8.53 13.31
C PHE A 439 8.89 7.82 13.37
N PHE A 440 9.67 8.12 14.42
CA PHE A 440 11.00 7.56 14.62
C PHE A 440 10.97 6.04 14.63
N GLY A 441 9.98 5.45 15.29
CA GLY A 441 9.91 4.01 15.50
C GLY A 441 9.99 3.22 14.19
N ASP A 442 9.23 3.63 13.19
CA ASP A 442 9.25 2.95 11.89
C ASP A 442 10.36 3.46 10.98
N TRP A 443 10.70 4.75 11.07
CA TRP A 443 11.78 5.36 10.29
C TRP A 443 13.14 4.72 10.61
N PHE A 444 13.40 4.47 11.89
CA PHE A 444 14.58 3.78 12.36
C PHE A 444 14.64 2.34 11.83
N MET A 445 13.53 1.60 11.92
CA MET A 445 13.47 0.21 11.45
C MET A 445 13.62 0.10 9.93
N ARG A 446 13.04 1.02 9.16
CA ARG A 446 13.29 1.14 7.72
C ARG A 446 14.78 1.32 7.44
N GLY A 447 15.45 2.17 8.21
CA GLY A 447 16.90 2.35 8.14
C GLY A 447 17.67 1.07 8.48
N ALA A 448 17.31 0.40 9.58
CA ALA A 448 17.97 -0.82 10.03
C ALA A 448 17.88 -1.97 9.01
N VAL A 449 16.69 -2.21 8.44
CA VAL A 449 16.47 -3.24 7.41
C VAL A 449 17.28 -2.93 6.14
N ASN A 450 17.28 -1.69 5.67
CA ASN A 450 18.11 -1.30 4.52
C ASN A 450 19.62 -1.44 4.77
N ASN A 451 20.06 -1.39 6.04
CA ASN A 451 21.44 -1.63 6.43
C ASN A 451 21.73 -3.10 6.81
N GLY A 452 20.81 -4.02 6.49
CA GLY A 452 21.05 -5.46 6.58
C GLY A 452 20.50 -6.15 7.83
N LEU A 453 19.63 -5.51 8.61
CA LEU A 453 18.91 -6.19 9.69
C LEU A 453 17.94 -7.24 9.09
N PRO A 454 18.09 -8.55 9.37
CA PRO A 454 17.29 -9.60 8.75
C PRO A 454 15.94 -9.78 9.48
N LEU A 455 15.11 -8.74 9.44
CA LEU A 455 13.79 -8.73 10.09
C LEU A 455 12.69 -9.19 9.12
N ASN A 456 11.98 -10.26 9.47
CA ASN A 456 10.94 -10.83 8.62
C ASN A 456 9.68 -11.31 9.37
N SER A 457 9.63 -11.20 10.70
CA SER A 457 8.46 -11.62 11.48
C SER A 457 7.91 -10.45 12.28
N VAL A 458 6.59 -10.33 12.35
CA VAL A 458 5.91 -9.28 13.11
C VAL A 458 4.79 -9.85 13.99
N ILE A 459 4.69 -9.33 15.20
CA ILE A 459 3.61 -9.62 16.15
C ILE A 459 3.15 -8.30 16.79
N SER A 460 1.86 -8.05 16.89
CA SER A 460 1.39 -6.87 17.63
C SER A 460 1.65 -7.01 19.13
N THR A 461 1.87 -5.91 19.85
CA THR A 461 1.96 -5.89 21.33
C THR A 461 0.78 -6.61 21.98
N ARG A 462 -0.43 -6.42 21.45
CA ARG A 462 -1.66 -7.11 21.88
C ARG A 462 -1.57 -8.62 21.75
N SER A 463 -1.09 -9.12 20.61
CA SER A 463 -0.94 -10.56 20.34
C SER A 463 0.23 -11.14 21.13
N PHE A 464 1.33 -10.39 21.25
CA PHE A 464 2.53 -10.76 22.00
C PHE A 464 2.22 -11.08 23.45
N VAL A 465 1.50 -10.20 24.16
CA VAL A 465 1.14 -10.41 25.57
C VAL A 465 0.37 -11.72 25.77
N ARG A 466 -0.45 -12.14 24.79
CA ARG A 466 -1.19 -13.40 24.83
C ARG A 466 -0.30 -14.61 24.49
N ALA A 467 0.59 -14.44 23.52
CA ALA A 467 1.52 -15.47 23.07
C ALA A 467 2.52 -15.87 24.18
N LEU A 468 2.80 -14.98 25.13
CA LEU A 468 3.63 -15.27 26.32
C LEU A 468 3.05 -16.32 27.27
N SER A 469 1.83 -16.82 27.04
CA SER A 469 1.34 -18.04 27.70
C SER A 469 2.16 -19.30 27.31
N ASP A 470 2.89 -19.25 26.19
CA ASP A 470 3.81 -20.27 25.70
C ASP A 470 5.12 -19.61 25.19
N PRO A 471 5.98 -19.09 26.09
CA PRO A 471 7.15 -18.30 25.71
C PRO A 471 8.21 -19.10 24.95
N GLU A 472 8.18 -20.43 25.05
CA GLU A 472 9.06 -21.35 24.29
C GLU A 472 8.89 -21.19 22.77
N ARG A 473 7.76 -20.64 22.30
CA ARG A 473 7.55 -20.28 20.90
C ARG A 473 8.57 -19.27 20.37
N PHE A 474 9.19 -18.49 21.26
CA PHE A 474 10.19 -17.50 20.92
C PHE A 474 11.61 -17.91 21.35
N ALA A 475 11.85 -19.17 21.75
CA ALA A 475 13.14 -19.61 22.29
C ALA A 475 14.30 -19.38 21.31
N GLU A 476 14.06 -19.57 20.00
CA GLU A 476 15.04 -19.35 18.94
C GLU A 476 15.06 -17.91 18.40
N SER A 477 14.15 -17.06 18.87
CA SER A 477 13.99 -15.68 18.40
C SER A 477 14.66 -14.67 19.34
N ILE A 478 14.96 -13.50 18.79
CA ILE A 478 15.25 -12.27 19.53
C ILE A 478 14.08 -11.32 19.25
N LEU A 479 13.44 -10.83 20.31
CA LEU A 479 12.36 -9.85 20.18
C LEU A 479 12.95 -8.48 19.89
N VAL A 480 12.56 -7.88 18.77
CA VAL A 480 12.93 -6.50 18.42
C VAL A 480 11.74 -5.62 18.74
N SER A 481 11.92 -4.60 19.57
CA SER A 481 10.80 -3.83 20.12
C SER A 481 11.20 -2.37 20.32
N PRO A 482 10.32 -1.39 20.06
CA PRO A 482 10.52 -0.07 20.64
C PRO A 482 10.57 -0.16 22.17
N VAL A 483 11.07 0.89 22.82
CA VAL A 483 10.98 1.01 24.29
C VAL A 483 9.49 1.02 24.71
N PRO A 484 9.06 0.10 25.59
CA PRO A 484 7.67 -0.02 25.98
C PRO A 484 7.19 1.13 26.87
N GLU A 485 5.88 1.41 26.83
CA GLU A 485 5.26 2.34 27.77
C GLU A 485 5.38 1.83 29.21
N ALA A 486 5.84 2.69 30.12
CA ALA A 486 6.00 2.36 31.53
C ALA A 486 4.70 1.83 32.15
N GLY A 487 4.78 0.68 32.82
CA GLY A 487 3.65 0.02 33.46
C GLY A 487 2.64 -0.62 32.51
N SER A 488 2.94 -0.72 31.21
CA SER A 488 2.07 -1.38 30.24
C SER A 488 2.10 -2.91 30.36
N GLY A 489 1.10 -3.58 29.76
CA GLY A 489 1.12 -5.05 29.62
C GLY A 489 2.28 -5.53 28.74
N TRP A 490 2.64 -4.72 27.74
CA TRP A 490 3.79 -4.92 26.86
C TRP A 490 5.11 -4.90 27.63
N GLU A 491 5.33 -3.89 28.49
CA GLU A 491 6.54 -3.81 29.32
C GLU A 491 6.66 -5.03 30.25
N ARG A 492 5.59 -5.35 30.99
CA ARG A 492 5.60 -6.51 31.90
C ARG A 492 5.89 -7.80 31.15
N GLY A 493 5.22 -8.03 30.03
CA GLY A 493 5.44 -9.22 29.22
C GLY A 493 6.88 -9.33 28.70
N LEU A 494 7.47 -8.21 28.28
CA LEU A 494 8.86 -8.19 27.83
C LEU A 494 9.84 -8.48 28.98
N LEU A 495 9.66 -7.84 30.14
CA LEU A 495 10.52 -8.07 31.31
C LEU A 495 10.41 -9.51 31.84
N ASP A 496 9.19 -10.07 31.86
CA ASP A 496 8.97 -11.47 32.25
C ASP A 496 9.66 -12.43 31.28
N PHE A 497 9.58 -12.16 29.96
CA PHE A 497 10.28 -12.94 28.94
C PHE A 497 11.81 -12.89 29.12
N LEU A 498 12.37 -11.70 29.37
CA LEU A 498 13.80 -11.53 29.64
C LEU A 498 14.25 -12.24 30.93
N ALA A 499 13.46 -12.13 32.00
CA ALA A 499 13.72 -12.82 33.26
C ALA A 499 13.69 -14.35 33.11
N GLY A 500 12.90 -14.86 32.16
CA GLY A 500 12.86 -16.27 31.75
C GLY A 500 14.05 -16.74 30.88
N GLY A 501 15.00 -15.85 30.57
CA GLY A 501 16.16 -16.17 29.70
C GLY A 501 15.96 -15.82 28.22
N GLY A 502 14.84 -15.17 27.88
CA GLY A 502 14.60 -14.62 26.55
C GLY A 502 15.57 -13.49 26.18
N ARG A 503 15.58 -13.11 24.91
CA ARG A 503 16.47 -12.07 24.37
C ARG A 503 15.67 -11.00 23.65
N ALA A 504 16.02 -9.73 23.88
CA ALA A 504 15.39 -8.62 23.19
C ALA A 504 16.41 -7.56 22.76
N LEU A 505 16.09 -6.87 21.66
CA LEU A 505 16.73 -5.65 21.20
C LEU A 505 15.72 -4.51 21.31
N LEU A 506 16.07 -3.50 22.09
CA LEU A 506 15.25 -2.31 22.27
C LEU A 506 15.79 -1.13 21.46
N TYR A 507 14.89 -0.33 20.90
CA TYR A 507 15.23 0.89 20.18
C TYR A 507 14.27 2.05 20.52
N GLY A 508 14.74 3.27 20.36
CA GLY A 508 13.99 4.49 20.67
C GLY A 508 14.27 5.09 22.05
N PRO A 509 13.63 6.23 22.35
CA PRO A 509 13.95 7.03 23.52
C PRO A 509 13.58 6.29 24.81
N VAL A 510 14.46 6.39 25.81
CA VAL A 510 14.28 5.79 27.13
C VAL A 510 13.74 6.78 28.17
N ALA A 511 13.54 8.04 27.81
CA ALA A 511 13.04 9.11 28.68
C ALA A 511 11.71 8.79 29.38
N ARG A 512 10.88 7.91 28.78
CA ARG A 512 9.58 7.48 29.31
C ARG A 512 9.57 6.01 29.79
N ALA A 513 10.72 5.35 29.81
CA ALA A 513 10.85 3.99 30.32
C ALA A 513 10.58 3.95 31.83
N SER A 514 10.10 2.82 32.34
CA SER A 514 9.99 2.62 33.79
C SER A 514 11.38 2.44 34.42
N GLU A 515 11.47 2.75 35.72
CA GLU A 515 12.67 2.50 36.53
C GLU A 515 13.15 1.03 36.45
N PRO A 516 12.28 0.00 36.56
CA PRO A 516 12.68 -1.38 36.32
C PRO A 516 13.36 -1.64 34.97
N LEU A 517 12.85 -1.01 33.89
CA LEU A 517 13.43 -1.19 32.56
C LEU A 517 14.79 -0.50 32.43
N LEU A 518 14.93 0.72 32.95
CA LEU A 518 16.22 1.44 32.97
C LEU A 518 17.29 0.65 33.74
N GLN A 519 16.91 0.07 34.88
CA GLN A 519 17.78 -0.80 35.67
C GLN A 519 18.18 -2.07 34.89
N ALA A 520 17.23 -2.70 34.18
CA ALA A 520 17.50 -3.89 33.37
C ALA A 520 18.46 -3.59 32.20
N LEU A 521 18.33 -2.41 31.58
CA LEU A 521 19.23 -1.93 30.53
C LEU A 521 20.57 -1.41 31.06
N ASN A 522 20.67 -1.20 32.38
CA ASN A 522 21.82 -0.59 33.05
C ASN A 522 22.18 0.79 32.45
N VAL A 523 21.16 1.62 32.26
CA VAL A 523 21.28 3.00 31.74
C VAL A 523 20.74 4.01 32.74
N ALA A 524 21.27 5.23 32.69
CA ALA A 524 20.77 6.37 33.46
C ALA A 524 20.53 7.54 32.50
N LEU A 525 19.43 8.26 32.70
CA LEU A 525 19.07 9.39 31.85
C LEU A 525 19.99 10.58 32.10
N ALA A 526 20.43 11.22 31.02
CA ALA A 526 21.17 12.47 31.03
C ALA A 526 20.40 13.62 30.38
N GLU A 527 21.04 14.79 30.25
CA GLU A 527 20.49 15.89 29.48
C GLU A 527 20.56 15.57 27.98
N PRO A 528 19.46 15.67 27.23
CA PRO A 528 19.40 15.26 25.84
C PRO A 528 20.29 16.13 24.93
N LEU A 529 21.13 15.47 24.13
CA LEU A 529 22.03 16.12 23.19
C LEU A 529 21.48 16.04 21.75
N SER A 530 21.54 17.14 21.00
CA SER A 530 21.19 17.16 19.57
C SER A 530 22.07 18.14 18.78
N GLY A 531 22.16 17.93 17.46
CA GLY A 531 22.98 18.75 16.56
C GLY A 531 24.20 18.02 16.03
N GLU A 532 25.28 18.76 15.81
CA GLU A 532 26.52 18.26 15.22
C GLU A 532 27.52 17.85 16.31
N PHE A 533 28.08 16.65 16.20
CA PHE A 533 29.02 16.06 17.15
C PHE A 533 30.32 15.66 16.46
N ASN A 534 31.44 15.81 17.18
CA ASN A 534 32.71 15.20 16.79
C ASN A 534 32.75 13.75 17.27
N LEU A 535 32.98 12.82 16.35
CA LEU A 535 32.98 11.39 16.61
C LEU A 535 34.42 10.92 16.86
N GLN A 536 34.62 10.24 17.99
CA GLN A 536 35.88 9.60 18.34
C GLN A 536 35.63 8.09 18.44
N LEU A 537 36.20 7.33 17.51
CA LEU A 537 36.10 5.89 17.49
C LEU A 537 37.30 5.29 18.23
N SER A 538 37.00 4.43 19.20
CA SER A 538 38.01 3.62 19.91
C SER A 538 38.21 2.24 19.28
N VAL A 539 37.55 1.99 18.14
CA VAL A 539 37.64 0.76 17.35
C VAL A 539 38.41 1.01 16.06
N GLU A 540 39.11 -0.01 15.57
CA GLU A 540 39.74 0.03 14.25
C GLU A 540 38.63 0.03 13.19
N THR A 541 38.61 1.06 12.34
CA THR A 541 37.62 1.20 11.27
C THR A 541 38.18 0.71 9.94
N ASP A 542 37.29 0.41 9.00
CA ASP A 542 37.69 0.13 7.62
C ASP A 542 38.49 1.30 7.00
N LEU A 543 39.38 0.97 6.07
CA LEU A 543 40.16 1.95 5.32
C LEU A 543 39.45 2.26 4.00
N LEU A 544 39.10 3.53 3.79
CA LEU A 544 38.57 4.00 2.51
C LEU A 544 39.72 4.37 1.57
N HIS A 545 39.69 3.89 0.31
CA HIS A 545 40.64 4.33 -0.70
C HIS A 545 39.94 4.73 -2.03
N PRO A 546 40.05 6.00 -2.47
CA PRO A 546 40.63 7.14 -1.76
C PRO A 546 39.65 7.72 -0.72
N GLY A 547 40.12 8.08 0.48
CA GLY A 547 39.33 8.89 1.43
C GLY A 547 39.52 8.55 2.90
N ALA A 548 38.68 9.15 3.75
CA ALA A 548 38.51 8.81 5.15
C ALA A 548 37.02 8.97 5.50
N PHE A 549 36.55 8.22 6.49
CA PHE A 549 35.20 8.44 7.03
C PHE A 549 35.13 9.83 7.69
N THR A 550 33.94 10.43 7.68
CA THR A 550 33.71 11.70 8.37
C THR A 550 33.92 11.53 9.88
N GLY A 551 34.59 12.51 10.50
CA GLY A 551 34.70 12.60 11.95
C GLY A 551 33.51 13.31 12.61
N THR A 552 32.46 13.60 11.85
CA THR A 552 31.30 14.37 12.29
C THR A 552 30.01 13.55 12.16
N LEU A 553 29.17 13.59 13.21
CA LEU A 553 27.84 13.00 13.24
C LEU A 553 26.77 14.09 13.44
N LEU A 554 25.71 14.05 12.64
CA LEU A 554 24.53 14.89 12.82
C LEU A 554 23.41 14.06 13.47
N HIS A 555 22.93 14.50 14.64
CA HIS A 555 21.75 13.92 15.31
C HIS A 555 20.59 14.92 15.30
N PRO A 556 19.66 14.83 14.33
CA PRO A 556 18.51 15.72 14.24
C PRO A 556 17.38 15.25 15.15
N ALA A 557 17.11 15.98 16.24
CA ALA A 557 16.10 15.59 17.22
C ALA A 557 14.69 15.36 16.63
N LEU A 558 14.33 16.09 15.59
CA LEU A 558 13.03 15.99 14.90
C LEU A 558 12.75 14.57 14.36
N PHE A 559 13.77 13.92 13.80
CA PHE A 559 13.63 12.59 13.20
C PHE A 559 14.10 11.46 14.11
N SER A 560 14.63 11.82 15.28
CA SER A 560 15.20 10.91 16.28
C SER A 560 14.36 10.79 17.55
N ALA A 561 13.14 11.36 17.55
CA ALA A 561 12.25 11.40 18.71
C ALA A 561 12.90 12.00 19.97
N GLY A 562 13.72 13.04 19.78
CA GLY A 562 14.45 13.72 20.85
C GLY A 562 15.98 13.66 20.69
N GLY A 563 16.67 14.13 21.73
CA GLY A 563 18.14 14.07 21.79
C GLY A 563 18.65 12.67 22.19
N MET A 564 19.97 12.50 22.17
CA MET A 564 20.63 11.36 22.80
C MET A 564 20.74 11.64 24.29
N ASP A 565 20.07 10.85 25.14
CA ASP A 565 19.99 11.02 26.58
C ASP A 565 20.34 9.77 27.40
#